data_AF-A0A1E1VBR1-F1
#
_entry.id   AF-A0A1E1VBR1-F1
#
_cell.length_a   1.000
_cell.length_b   1.000
_cell.length_c   1.000
_cell.angle_alpha   90.00
_cell.angle_beta   90.00
_cell.angle_gamma   90.00
#
_symmetry.space_group_name_H-M   'P 1'
#
loop_
_entity.id
_entity.type
_entity.pdbx_description
1 polymer ?
#
loop_
_entity_poly.entity_id
_entity_poly.type
_entity_poly.pdbx_seq_one_letter_code
_entity_poly.pdbx_strand_id
1 'polypeptide(L)'
;MRQHVLAAAGCLIATMAAAQQDAKQAVDKWRACADATAARYAKSTESALVVARLAALACAPERKQAAQAVAMQDGESFAEQYVETVEKYYVDRLAVKVIEMRLQSPEKR
;
A
#
# COMPACT_ATOMS: atom_id res chain seq x y z
N MET A 1 -32.85 -19.63 -25.23
CA MET A 1 -31.85 -19.94 -24.17
C MET A 1 -30.44 -19.38 -24.42
N ARG A 2 -30.17 -18.60 -25.49
CA ARG A 2 -28.82 -18.03 -25.75
C ARG A 2 -28.57 -16.63 -25.15
N GLN A 3 -29.62 -15.89 -24.78
CA GLN A 3 -29.49 -14.51 -24.26
C GLN A 3 -29.21 -14.42 -22.75
N HIS A 4 -29.53 -15.46 -21.96
CA HIS A 4 -29.31 -15.43 -20.50
C HIS A 4 -27.85 -15.72 -20.09
N VAL A 5 -27.06 -16.34 -20.96
CA VAL A 5 -25.64 -16.66 -20.68
C VAL A 5 -24.75 -15.41 -20.77
N LEU A 6 -25.08 -14.46 -21.66
CA LEU A 6 -24.31 -13.22 -21.83
C LEU A 6 -24.50 -12.24 -20.65
N ALA A 7 -25.69 -12.18 -20.06
CA ALA A 7 -25.95 -11.31 -18.91
C ALA A 7 -25.22 -11.76 -17.64
N ALA A 8 -25.14 -13.08 -17.40
CA ALA A 8 -24.41 -13.63 -16.24
C ALA A 8 -22.90 -13.44 -16.35
N ALA A 9 -22.33 -13.59 -17.56
CA ALA A 9 -20.92 -13.32 -17.80
C ALA A 9 -20.56 -11.84 -17.62
N GLY A 10 -21.43 -10.92 -18.03
CA GLY A 10 -21.24 -9.48 -17.84
C GLY A 10 -21.20 -9.05 -16.37
N CYS A 11 -22.09 -9.59 -15.52
CA CYS A 11 -22.08 -9.30 -14.08
C CYS A 11 -20.79 -9.77 -13.39
N LEU A 12 -20.29 -10.96 -13.72
CA LEU A 12 -19.08 -11.52 -13.10
C LEU A 12 -17.81 -10.72 -13.46
N ILE A 13 -17.70 -10.27 -14.71
CA ILE A 13 -16.55 -9.48 -15.18
C ILE A 13 -16.56 -8.09 -14.52
N ALA A 14 -17.74 -7.46 -14.37
CA ALA A 14 -17.86 -6.17 -13.72
C ALA A 14 -17.48 -6.22 -12.22
N THR A 15 -17.86 -7.30 -11.51
CA THR A 15 -17.52 -7.46 -10.09
C THR A 15 -16.04 -7.71 -9.85
N MET A 16 -15.37 -8.46 -10.73
CA MET A 16 -13.92 -8.70 -10.60
C MET A 16 -13.11 -7.43 -10.87
N ALA A 17 -13.49 -6.64 -11.87
CA ALA A 17 -12.82 -5.37 -12.17
C ALA A 17 -12.97 -4.36 -11.02
N ALA A 18 -14.14 -4.30 -10.39
CA ALA A 18 -14.37 -3.45 -9.22
C ALA A 18 -13.53 -3.88 -8.01
N ALA A 19 -13.54 -5.18 -7.68
CA ALA A 19 -12.75 -5.72 -6.57
C ALA A 19 -11.23 -5.50 -6.76
N GLN A 20 -10.74 -5.65 -8.00
CA GLN A 20 -9.35 -5.37 -8.33
C GLN A 20 -8.97 -3.89 -8.15
N GLN A 21 -9.89 -3.00 -8.50
CA GLN A 21 -9.70 -1.57 -8.30
C GLN A 21 -9.67 -1.22 -6.81
N ASP A 22 -10.52 -1.86 -5.99
CA ASP A 22 -10.59 -1.65 -4.55
C ASP A 22 -9.32 -2.12 -3.83
N ALA A 23 -8.79 -3.29 -4.18
CA ALA A 23 -7.55 -3.82 -3.62
C ALA A 23 -6.35 -2.90 -3.89
N LYS A 24 -6.21 -2.43 -5.14
CA LYS A 24 -5.17 -1.46 -5.51
C LYS A 24 -5.31 -0.16 -4.74
N GLN A 25 -6.52 0.40 -4.66
CA GLN A 25 -6.78 1.64 -3.94
C GLN A 25 -6.46 1.51 -2.45
N ALA A 26 -6.78 0.37 -1.83
CA ALA A 26 -6.47 0.13 -0.42
C ALA A 26 -4.96 0.06 -0.16
N VAL A 27 -4.19 -0.60 -1.04
CA VAL A 27 -2.72 -0.61 -0.97
C VAL A 27 -2.15 0.80 -1.14
N ASP A 28 -2.64 1.57 -2.10
CA ASP A 28 -2.16 2.94 -2.35
C ASP A 28 -2.51 3.89 -1.19
N LYS A 29 -3.67 3.71 -0.55
CA LYS A 29 -4.03 4.44 0.67
C LYS A 29 -3.08 4.16 1.83
N TRP A 30 -2.73 2.89 2.04
CA TRP A 30 -1.73 2.52 3.05
C TRP A 30 -0.36 3.15 2.75
N ARG A 31 0.10 3.10 1.49
CA ARG A 31 1.34 3.77 1.07
C ARG A 31 1.29 5.28 1.33
N ALA A 32 0.19 5.94 0.96
CA ALA A 32 0.03 7.37 1.19
C ALA A 32 0.08 7.75 2.68
N CYS A 33 -0.50 6.93 3.57
CA CYS A 33 -0.36 7.11 5.02
C CYS A 33 1.10 7.01 5.46
N ALA A 34 1.81 5.99 5.01
CA ALA A 34 3.21 5.77 5.37
C ALA A 34 4.11 6.87 4.80
N ASP A 35 3.84 7.35 3.58
CA ASP A 35 4.51 8.50 2.97
C ASP A 35 4.32 9.77 3.80
N ALA A 36 3.08 10.08 4.18
CA ALA A 36 2.77 11.24 5.01
C ALA A 36 3.45 11.16 6.38
N THR A 37 3.50 9.96 6.98
CA THR A 37 4.17 9.73 8.26
C THR A 37 5.68 9.87 8.13
N ALA A 38 6.29 9.28 7.11
CA ALA A 38 7.73 9.42 6.86
C ALA A 38 8.13 10.88 6.60
N ALA A 39 7.31 11.65 5.89
CA ALA A 39 7.54 13.08 5.68
C ALA A 39 7.56 13.87 7.00
N ARG A 40 6.66 13.56 7.95
CA ARG A 40 6.64 14.19 9.29
C ARG A 40 7.91 13.91 10.08
N TYR A 41 8.46 12.70 9.96
CA TYR A 41 9.67 12.27 10.67
C TYR A 41 10.95 12.39 9.83
N ALA A 42 10.89 12.99 8.64
CA ALA A 42 12.04 13.05 7.73
C ALA A 42 13.23 13.80 8.37
N LYS A 43 12.97 14.75 9.27
CA LYS A 43 14.01 15.53 9.97
C LYS A 43 14.46 14.95 11.32
N SER A 44 13.96 13.78 11.71
CA SER A 44 14.44 13.13 12.94
C SER A 44 15.91 12.72 12.80
N THR A 45 16.61 12.61 13.92
CA THR A 45 17.99 12.08 13.99
C THR A 45 18.08 10.57 13.72
N GLU A 46 16.95 9.87 13.70
CA GLU A 46 16.89 8.44 13.40
C GLU A 46 17.41 8.12 12.00
N SER A 47 17.90 6.89 11.80
CA SER A 47 18.27 6.42 10.46
C SER A 47 17.06 6.40 9.52
N ALA A 48 17.28 6.63 8.23
CA ALA A 48 16.18 6.66 7.25
C ALA A 48 15.40 5.33 7.19
N LEU A 49 16.09 4.20 7.39
CA LEU A 49 15.46 2.88 7.46
C LEU A 49 14.55 2.74 8.69
N VAL A 50 14.96 3.28 9.84
CA VAL A 50 14.14 3.30 11.05
C VAL A 50 12.89 4.16 10.84
N VAL A 51 13.04 5.36 10.26
CA VAL A 51 11.90 6.22 9.92
C VAL A 51 10.93 5.52 8.97
N ALA A 52 11.42 4.85 7.94
CA ALA A 52 10.58 4.13 6.98
C ALA A 52 9.79 2.98 7.62
N ARG A 53 10.45 2.18 8.47
CA ARG A 53 9.78 1.08 9.20
C ARG A 53 8.73 1.60 10.18
N LEU A 54 9.06 2.66 10.94
CA LEU A 54 8.11 3.28 11.86
C LEU A 54 6.92 3.88 11.12
N ALA A 55 7.14 4.51 9.97
CA ALA A 55 6.08 5.05 9.14
C ALA A 55 5.14 3.97 8.59
N ALA A 56 5.68 2.84 8.15
CA ALA A 56 4.86 1.69 7.73
C ALA A 56 4.06 1.11 8.91
N LEU A 57 4.69 0.95 10.08
CA LEU A 57 4.07 0.44 11.30
C LEU A 57 2.96 1.35 11.82
N ALA A 58 3.15 2.68 11.77
CA ALA A 58 2.15 3.66 12.20
C ALA A 58 0.85 3.57 11.39
N CYS A 59 0.91 3.04 10.16
CA CYS A 59 -0.20 2.87 9.24
C CYS A 59 -0.72 1.41 9.22
N ALA A 60 -0.58 0.68 10.33
CA ALA A 60 -1.09 -0.68 10.48
C ALA A 60 -2.60 -0.83 10.19
N PRO A 61 -3.49 0.13 10.53
CA PRO A 61 -4.91 0.03 10.19
C PRO A 61 -5.16 0.01 8.67
N GLU A 62 -4.48 0.88 7.92
CA GLU A 62 -4.58 0.93 6.46
C GLU A 62 -3.95 -0.32 5.82
N ARG A 63 -2.85 -0.82 6.37
CA ARG A 63 -2.24 -2.10 5.95
C ARG A 63 -3.23 -3.26 6.10
N LYS A 64 -3.97 -3.31 7.21
CA LYS A 64 -5.01 -4.32 7.46
C LYS A 64 -6.16 -4.20 6.45
N GLN A 65 -6.60 -2.97 6.12
CA GLN A 65 -7.61 -2.74 5.10
C GLN A 65 -7.13 -3.21 3.72
N ALA A 66 -5.86 -2.96 3.38
CA ALA A 66 -5.25 -3.45 2.14
C ALA A 66 -5.24 -4.99 2.08
N ALA A 67 -4.85 -5.66 3.17
CA ALA A 67 -4.89 -7.12 3.25
C ALA A 67 -6.32 -7.68 3.09
N GLN A 68 -7.31 -7.05 3.72
CA GLN A 68 -8.71 -7.45 3.57
C GLN A 68 -9.22 -7.27 2.13
N ALA A 69 -8.88 -6.16 1.48
CA ALA A 69 -9.30 -5.91 0.10
C ALA A 69 -8.66 -6.92 -0.87
N VAL A 70 -7.38 -7.24 -0.69
CA VAL A 70 -6.70 -8.29 -1.48
C VAL A 70 -7.31 -9.67 -1.18
N ALA A 71 -7.64 -9.97 0.08
CA ALA A 71 -8.24 -11.24 0.46
C ALA A 71 -9.60 -11.47 -0.20
N MET A 72 -10.41 -10.41 -0.35
CA MET A 72 -11.70 -10.49 -1.05
C MET A 72 -11.54 -10.78 -2.55
N GLN A 73 -10.41 -10.44 -3.14
CA GLN A 73 -10.14 -10.63 -4.57
C GLN A 73 -9.45 -11.96 -4.86
N ASP A 74 -8.35 -12.24 -4.17
CA ASP A 74 -7.39 -13.30 -4.51
C ASP A 74 -7.24 -14.38 -3.40
N GLY A 75 -7.98 -14.23 -2.30
CA GLY A 75 -8.02 -15.18 -1.17
C GLY A 75 -7.09 -14.83 0.00
N GLU A 76 -7.46 -15.28 1.21
CA GLU A 76 -6.78 -14.92 2.46
C GLU A 76 -5.30 -15.34 2.50
N SER A 77 -4.98 -16.54 2.03
CA SER A 77 -3.60 -17.07 2.04
C SER A 77 -2.66 -16.27 1.15
N PHE A 78 -3.16 -15.76 0.03
CA PHE A 78 -2.40 -14.91 -0.88
C PHE A 78 -2.26 -13.49 -0.32
N ALA A 79 -3.32 -12.95 0.27
CA ALA A 79 -3.36 -11.57 0.70
C ALA A 79 -2.30 -11.20 1.73
N GLU A 80 -2.07 -12.05 2.73
CA GLU A 80 -1.04 -11.80 3.74
C GLU A 80 0.36 -11.80 3.11
N GLN A 81 0.68 -12.80 2.29
CA GLN A 81 1.97 -12.91 1.61
C GLN A 81 2.22 -11.76 0.65
N TYR A 82 1.19 -11.37 -0.10
CA TYR A 82 1.25 -10.24 -1.02
C TYR A 82 1.53 -8.94 -0.27
N VAL A 83 0.74 -8.61 0.77
CA VAL A 83 0.90 -7.37 1.52
C VAL A 83 2.24 -7.32 2.25
N GLU A 84 2.71 -8.42 2.84
CA GLU A 84 4.03 -8.50 3.46
C GLU A 84 5.16 -8.25 2.43
N THR A 85 5.04 -8.85 1.25
CA THR A 85 6.02 -8.66 0.17
C THR A 85 6.03 -7.21 -0.30
N VAL A 86 4.85 -6.64 -0.55
CA VAL A 86 4.70 -5.23 -0.93
C VAL A 86 5.29 -4.31 0.15
N GLU A 87 5.09 -4.63 1.43
CA GLU A 87 5.63 -3.87 2.55
C GLU A 87 7.15 -3.85 2.58
N LYS A 88 7.80 -5.01 2.43
CA LYS A 88 9.27 -5.10 2.41
C LYS A 88 9.85 -4.17 1.33
N TYR A 89 9.39 -4.30 0.09
CA TYR A 89 9.87 -3.45 -1.02
C TYR A 89 9.50 -1.98 -0.82
N TYR A 90 8.35 -1.70 -0.22
CA TYR A 90 7.91 -0.33 0.01
C TYR A 90 8.74 0.37 1.07
N VAL A 91 9.08 -0.31 2.16
CA VAL A 91 9.93 0.23 3.24
C VAL A 91 11.31 0.62 2.70
N ASP A 92 11.93 -0.21 1.86
CA ASP A 92 13.25 0.10 1.28
C ASP A 92 13.19 1.36 0.41
N ARG A 93 12.17 1.46 -0.46
CA ARG A 93 11.94 2.66 -1.27
C ARG A 93 11.63 3.89 -0.41
N LEU A 94 10.86 3.73 0.66
CA LEU A 94 10.52 4.81 1.57
C LEU A 94 11.76 5.31 2.32
N ALA A 95 12.69 4.43 2.67
CA ALA A 95 13.96 4.82 3.26
C ALA A 95 14.80 5.68 2.30
N VAL A 96 14.87 5.31 1.01
CA VAL A 96 15.51 6.14 -0.02
C VAL A 96 14.83 7.50 -0.12
N LYS A 97 13.50 7.54 -0.17
CA LYS A 97 12.73 8.80 -0.19
C LYS A 97 13.00 9.68 1.04
N VAL A 98 13.16 9.10 2.22
CA VAL A 98 13.56 9.84 3.43
C VAL A 98 14.96 10.44 3.29
N ILE A 99 15.91 9.71 2.72
CA ILE A 99 17.25 10.24 2.41
C ILE A 99 17.14 11.41 1.44
N GLU A 100 16.37 11.28 0.36
CA GLU A 100 16.14 12.34 -0.62
C GLU A 100 15.53 13.59 0.02
N MET A 101 14.50 13.44 0.87
CA MET A 101 13.87 14.55 1.59
C MET A 101 14.86 15.28 2.52
N ARG A 102 15.80 14.55 3.14
CA ARG A 102 16.86 15.12 3.98
C ARG A 102 17.90 15.88 3.16
N LEU A 103 18.29 15.35 2.00
CA LEU A 103 19.23 16.02 1.09
C LEU A 103 18.64 17.27 0.44
N GLN A 104 17.34 17.26 0.15
CA GLN A 104 16.61 18.38 -0.45
C GLN A 104 16.20 19.45 0.56
N SER A 105 16.22 19.15 1.87
CA SER A 105 16.02 20.16 2.91
C SER A 105 17.33 20.94 3.06
N PRO A 106 17.42 22.22 2.62
CA PRO A 106 18.60 23.03 2.86
C PRO A 106 18.57 23.44 4.33
N GLU A 107 18.97 22.53 5.22
CA GLU A 107 19.50 22.96 6.51
C GLU A 107 20.77 23.74 6.18
N LYS A 108 20.67 25.07 6.37
CA LYS A 108 21.77 26.03 6.33
C LYS A 108 22.99 25.39 7.00
N ARG A 109 23.97 24.97 6.19
CA ARG A 109 25.34 24.76 6.68
C ARG A 109 25.94 26.10 7.04
#